data_AF-A0A6S6T7T3-F1
#
_entry.id   AF-A0A6S6T7T3-F1
#
_cell.length_a   1.000
_cell.length_b   1.000
_cell.length_c   1.000
_cell.angle_alpha   90.00
_cell.angle_beta   90.00
_cell.angle_gamma   90.00
#
_symmetry.space_group_name_H-M   'P 1'
#
loop_
_entity.id
_entity.type
_entity.pdbx_description
1 polymer ?
#
loop_
_entity_poly.entity_id
_entity_poly.type
_entity_poly.pdbx_seq_one_letter_code
_entity_poly.pdbx_strand_id
1 'polypeptide(L)'
;MFAYGNVKAIIKFLESLDFTLLKASDDVITKELSSHYYRFQNSQDVASLFIALKRLEEVDSIENIFYEAYKKEENVLDGLWSFITVMQELYPRESRGYKFLVGSVPKKINSAGTYKRYLMFLRWMVRSDELDLGLWSKIDKKDLLMPLDTHTFKVSQKLGLLKRKTYDMKAVLELTETLKGFDASDPIKYDFALYRLGQEKII
;
A
#
# COMPACT_ATOMS: atom_id res chain seq x y z
N MET A 1 0.49 -5.10 4.43
CA MET A 1 0.98 -4.31 5.60
C MET A 1 2.43 -4.58 5.98
N PHE A 2 2.84 -5.83 6.23
CA PHE A 2 4.20 -6.20 6.71
C PHE A 2 5.32 -6.21 5.65
N ALA A 3 5.06 -5.77 4.41
CA ALA A 3 6.00 -5.84 3.29
C ALA A 3 7.14 -4.79 3.38
N TYR A 4 8.02 -4.90 4.39
CA TYR A 4 9.21 -4.05 4.54
C TYR A 4 10.34 -4.75 5.32
N GLY A 5 11.55 -4.67 4.78
CA GLY A 5 12.71 -5.40 5.30
C GLY A 5 13.15 -6.50 4.35
N ASN A 6 13.99 -7.42 4.85
CA ASN A 6 14.46 -8.53 4.04
C ASN A 6 13.31 -9.52 3.76
N VAL A 7 13.18 -9.97 2.52
CA VAL A 7 12.13 -10.89 2.07
C VAL A 7 12.07 -12.16 2.91
N LYS A 8 13.20 -12.75 3.29
CA LYS A 8 13.25 -13.95 4.15
C LYS A 8 12.61 -13.70 5.52
N ALA A 9 12.84 -12.52 6.10
CA ALA A 9 12.27 -12.15 7.39
C ALA A 9 10.77 -11.84 7.28
N ILE A 10 10.33 -11.25 6.16
CA ILE A 10 8.91 -11.03 5.87
C ILE A 10 8.20 -12.39 5.78
N ILE A 11 8.70 -13.30 4.96
CA ILE A 11 8.10 -14.62 4.75
C ILE A 11 8.03 -15.40 6.07
N LYS A 12 9.16 -15.51 6.79
CA LYS A 12 9.20 -16.20 8.09
C LYS A 12 8.20 -15.63 9.09
N PHE A 13 8.01 -14.31 9.11
CA PHE A 13 7.03 -13.69 9.99
C PHE A 13 5.59 -14.00 9.56
N LEU A 14 5.28 -13.91 8.26
CA LEU A 14 3.95 -14.21 7.74
C LEU A 14 3.57 -15.68 7.94
N GLU A 15 4.51 -16.61 7.76
CA GLU A 15 4.32 -18.05 8.01
C GLU A 15 4.06 -18.36 9.49
N SER A 16 4.49 -17.47 10.40
CA SER A 16 4.23 -17.64 11.84
C SER A 16 2.85 -17.14 12.29
N LEU A 17 2.09 -16.50 11.39
CA LEU A 17 0.77 -15.95 11.69
C LEU A 17 -0.33 -16.94 11.29
N ASP A 18 -1.28 -17.14 12.19
CA ASP A 18 -2.52 -17.87 11.89
C ASP A 18 -3.60 -16.88 11.41
N PHE A 19 -3.92 -16.92 10.11
CA PHE A 19 -4.94 -16.04 9.53
C PHE A 19 -6.38 -16.47 9.85
N THR A 20 -6.61 -17.67 10.41
CA THR A 20 -7.94 -18.05 10.90
C THR A 20 -8.38 -17.18 12.08
N LEU A 21 -7.44 -16.53 12.77
CA LEU A 21 -7.69 -15.55 13.82
C LEU A 21 -8.52 -14.34 13.35
N LEU A 22 -8.57 -14.06 12.04
CA LEU A 22 -9.47 -13.04 11.50
C LEU A 22 -10.96 -13.35 11.73
N LYS A 23 -11.30 -14.59 12.12
CA LYS A 23 -12.66 -15.00 12.50
C LYS A 23 -12.85 -15.19 14.00
N ALA A 24 -11.82 -14.92 14.81
CA ALA A 24 -11.84 -15.14 16.26
C ALA A 24 -12.29 -13.90 17.05
N SER A 25 -12.60 -14.08 18.34
CA SER A 25 -12.87 -12.97 19.25
C SER A 25 -11.61 -12.14 19.53
N ASP A 26 -11.77 -10.89 19.93
CA ASP A 26 -10.65 -9.98 20.21
C ASP A 26 -9.71 -10.53 21.31
N ASP A 27 -10.27 -11.21 22.31
CA ASP A 27 -9.51 -11.85 23.40
C ASP A 27 -8.63 -12.99 22.88
N VAL A 28 -9.18 -13.82 21.98
CA VAL A 28 -8.41 -14.92 21.35
C VAL A 28 -7.31 -14.34 20.47
N ILE A 29 -7.61 -13.35 19.63
CA ILE A 29 -6.61 -12.68 18.79
C ILE A 29 -5.46 -12.13 19.64
N THR A 30 -5.78 -11.41 20.73
CA THR A 30 -4.79 -10.79 21.61
C THR A 30 -3.92 -11.83 22.30
N LYS A 31 -4.52 -12.93 22.76
CA LYS A 31 -3.82 -14.03 23.44
C LYS A 31 -2.87 -14.76 22.48
N GLU A 32 -3.38 -15.19 21.32
CA GLU A 32 -2.60 -16.02 20.38
C GLU A 32 -1.47 -15.22 19.71
N LEU A 33 -1.63 -13.90 19.55
CA LEU A 33 -0.60 -13.02 18.98
C LEU A 33 0.34 -12.41 20.03
N SER A 34 0.24 -12.83 21.31
CA SER A 34 0.98 -12.22 22.43
C SER A 34 2.50 -12.30 22.31
N SER A 35 3.02 -13.29 21.57
CA SER A 35 4.45 -13.47 21.31
C SER A 35 4.96 -12.90 19.98
N HIS A 36 4.08 -12.37 19.13
CA HIS A 36 4.48 -11.93 17.79
C HIS A 36 5.13 -10.55 17.83
N TYR A 37 6.37 -10.49 17.37
CA TYR A 37 7.12 -9.25 17.24
C TYR A 37 7.70 -9.15 15.83
N TYR A 38 7.49 -8.01 15.18
CA TYR A 38 8.03 -7.77 13.86
C TYR A 38 8.74 -6.43 13.77
N ARG A 39 10.08 -6.47 13.81
CA ARG A 39 10.98 -5.30 13.68
C ARG A 39 10.76 -4.22 14.74
N PHE A 40 9.70 -3.41 14.64
CA PHE A 40 9.35 -2.40 15.64
C PHE A 40 7.85 -2.43 15.99
N GLN A 41 7.14 -3.46 15.52
CA GLN A 41 5.77 -3.80 15.88
C GLN A 41 5.83 -4.79 17.03
N ASN A 42 5.25 -4.41 18.18
CA ASN A 42 5.04 -5.32 19.29
C ASN A 42 3.78 -6.17 19.09
N SER A 43 3.55 -7.15 19.97
CA SER A 43 2.42 -8.07 19.88
C SER A 43 1.07 -7.37 19.88
N GLN A 44 0.93 -6.29 20.67
CA GLN A 44 -0.28 -5.48 20.65
C GLN A 44 -0.49 -4.79 19.29
N ASP A 45 0.58 -4.29 18.63
CA ASP A 45 0.48 -3.70 17.29
C ASP A 45 -0.01 -4.72 16.25
N VAL A 46 0.47 -5.96 16.34
CA VAL A 46 0.07 -7.07 15.46
C VAL A 46 -1.37 -7.47 15.72
N ALA A 47 -1.75 -7.68 16.99
CA ALA A 47 -3.12 -8.00 17.38
C ALA A 47 -4.12 -6.91 16.97
N SER A 48 -3.75 -5.64 17.14
CA SER A 48 -4.58 -4.49 16.73
C SER A 48 -4.85 -4.50 15.23
N LEU A 49 -3.86 -4.87 14.41
CA LEU A 49 -4.06 -5.00 12.97
C LEU A 49 -5.04 -6.13 12.64
N PHE A 50 -4.95 -7.28 13.31
CA PHE A 50 -5.87 -8.40 13.08
C PHE A 50 -7.30 -8.04 13.47
N ILE A 51 -7.49 -7.38 14.62
CA ILE A 51 -8.81 -6.90 15.05
C ILE A 51 -9.37 -5.88 14.06
N ALA A 52 -8.55 -4.93 13.60
CA ALA A 52 -8.97 -3.95 12.60
C ALA A 52 -9.38 -4.61 11.28
N LEU A 53 -8.61 -5.59 10.79
CA LEU A 53 -8.92 -6.33 9.56
C LEU A 53 -10.17 -7.19 9.68
N LYS A 54 -10.38 -7.85 10.83
CA LYS A 54 -11.63 -8.59 11.11
C LYS A 54 -12.83 -7.65 11.01
N ARG A 55 -12.79 -6.53 11.75
CA ARG A 55 -13.89 -5.55 11.76
C ARG A 55 -14.10 -4.92 10.39
N LEU A 56 -13.04 -4.75 9.60
CA LEU A 56 -13.13 -4.24 8.23
C LEU A 56 -13.98 -5.17 7.35
N GLU A 57 -13.76 -6.49 7.47
CA GLU A 57 -14.53 -7.49 6.73
C GLU A 57 -16.02 -7.53 7.14
N GLU A 58 -16.35 -7.12 8.37
CA GLU A 58 -17.73 -6.97 8.84
C GLU A 58 -18.42 -5.71 8.27
N VAL A 59 -17.65 -4.70 7.85
CA VAL A 59 -18.18 -3.49 7.22
C VAL A 59 -18.51 -3.76 5.76
N ASP A 60 -17.51 -4.10 4.96
CA ASP A 60 -17.65 -4.43 3.54
C ASP A 60 -16.32 -5.03 3.01
N SER A 61 -16.29 -5.43 1.74
CA SER A 61 -15.06 -5.75 1.04
C SER A 61 -14.12 -4.53 0.96
N ILE A 62 -12.81 -4.80 0.97
CA ILE A 62 -11.77 -3.75 0.86
C ILE A 62 -11.96 -2.95 -0.44
N GLU A 63 -12.35 -3.59 -1.54
CA GLU A 63 -12.63 -2.92 -2.81
C GLU A 63 -13.76 -1.91 -2.66
N ASN A 64 -14.88 -2.28 -2.02
CA ASN A 64 -16.02 -1.37 -1.86
C ASN A 64 -15.69 -0.18 -0.96
N ILE A 65 -15.02 -0.42 0.17
CA ILE A 65 -14.60 0.65 1.09
C ILE A 65 -13.72 1.68 0.37
N PHE A 66 -12.82 1.20 -0.49
CA PHE A 66 -11.98 2.04 -1.32
C PHE A 66 -12.77 2.77 -2.42
N TYR A 67 -13.63 2.03 -3.13
CA TYR A 67 -14.40 2.48 -4.28
C TYR A 67 -15.34 3.64 -3.94
N GLU A 68 -15.98 3.63 -2.76
CA GLU A 68 -16.96 4.67 -2.38
C GLU A 68 -16.37 6.08 -2.36
N ALA A 69 -15.10 6.23 -2.01
CA ALA A 69 -14.42 7.52 -2.08
C ALA A 69 -13.79 7.77 -3.46
N TYR A 70 -13.20 6.74 -4.07
CA TYR A 70 -12.60 6.83 -5.41
C TYR A 70 -13.61 7.30 -6.47
N LYS A 71 -14.83 6.75 -6.50
CA LYS A 71 -15.82 6.98 -7.57
C LYS A 71 -16.32 8.42 -7.68
N LYS A 72 -16.06 9.27 -6.68
CA LYS A 72 -16.49 10.67 -6.67
C LYS A 72 -15.72 11.52 -7.67
N GLU A 73 -14.41 11.28 -7.77
CA GLU A 73 -13.47 12.09 -8.56
C GLU A 73 -12.53 11.22 -9.42
N GLU A 74 -12.79 9.90 -9.52
CA GLU A 74 -11.89 8.89 -10.13
C GLU A 74 -10.45 8.98 -9.57
N ASN A 75 -10.32 9.25 -8.27
CA ASN A 75 -9.04 9.56 -7.64
C ASN A 75 -8.62 8.48 -6.64
N VAL A 76 -7.51 7.81 -6.95
CA VAL A 76 -6.93 6.74 -6.14
C VAL A 76 -6.49 7.19 -4.74
N LEU A 77 -6.07 8.45 -4.57
CA LEU A 77 -5.69 8.96 -3.25
C LEU A 77 -6.89 9.13 -2.33
N ASP A 78 -8.05 9.50 -2.85
CA ASP A 78 -9.27 9.65 -2.06
C ASP A 78 -9.76 8.28 -1.55
N GLY A 79 -9.74 7.28 -2.42
CA GLY A 79 -9.98 5.88 -2.04
C GLY A 79 -9.02 5.40 -0.95
N LEU A 80 -7.72 5.68 -1.13
CA LEU A 80 -6.68 5.28 -0.18
C LEU A 80 -6.84 5.96 1.18
N TRP A 81 -7.10 7.27 1.21
CA TRP A 81 -7.27 8.00 2.46
C TRP A 81 -8.53 7.59 3.19
N SER A 82 -9.63 7.35 2.46
CA SER A 82 -10.86 6.78 3.03
C SER A 82 -10.58 5.42 3.68
N PHE A 83 -9.91 4.51 2.97
CA PHE A 83 -9.54 3.20 3.51
C PHE A 83 -8.69 3.31 4.79
N ILE A 84 -7.68 4.19 4.81
CA ILE A 84 -6.83 4.39 5.99
C ILE A 84 -7.66 4.94 7.17
N THR A 85 -8.56 5.90 6.91
CA THR A 85 -9.46 6.45 7.93
C THR A 85 -10.34 5.36 8.53
N VAL A 86 -11.01 4.56 7.69
CA VAL A 86 -11.87 3.46 8.15
C VAL A 86 -11.09 2.45 8.99
N MET A 87 -9.89 2.04 8.56
CA MET A 87 -9.03 1.16 9.35
C MET A 87 -8.69 1.73 10.74
N GLN A 88 -8.44 3.05 10.82
CA GLN A 88 -8.13 3.72 12.08
C GLN A 88 -9.36 3.88 12.98
N GLU A 89 -10.55 4.09 12.41
CA GLU A 89 -11.82 4.21 13.14
C GLU A 89 -12.29 2.86 13.69
N LEU A 90 -12.12 1.77 12.92
CA LEU A 90 -12.53 0.43 13.34
C LEU A 90 -11.74 -0.10 14.52
N TYR A 91 -10.47 0.31 14.67
CA TYR A 91 -9.69 0.03 15.87
C TYR A 91 -8.72 1.20 16.16
N PRO A 92 -9.17 2.19 16.94
CA PRO A 92 -8.36 3.35 17.28
C PRO A 92 -7.23 2.96 18.22
N ARG A 93 -5.98 3.16 17.80
CA ARG A 93 -4.82 2.93 18.65
C ARG A 93 -3.65 3.86 18.34
N GLU A 94 -3.16 4.49 19.40
CA GLU A 94 -2.07 5.45 19.34
C GLU A 94 -0.72 4.78 19.62
N SER A 95 -0.22 4.03 18.63
CA SER A 95 1.16 3.52 18.67
C SER A 95 1.90 3.79 17.35
N ARG A 96 3.22 3.95 17.44
CA ARG A 96 4.08 4.10 16.26
C ARG A 96 4.02 2.86 15.37
N GLY A 97 4.02 1.66 15.96
CA GLY A 97 4.01 0.39 15.24
C GLY A 97 2.70 0.19 14.46
N TYR A 98 1.57 0.46 15.09
CA TYR A 98 0.25 0.35 14.48
C TYR A 98 0.03 1.41 13.39
N LYS A 99 0.33 2.69 13.66
CA LYS A 99 0.27 3.75 12.64
C LYS A 99 1.17 3.47 11.44
N PHE A 100 2.31 2.81 11.65
CA PHE A 100 3.14 2.39 10.53
C PHE A 100 2.49 1.27 9.69
N LEU A 101 1.71 0.37 10.31
CA LEU A 101 0.97 -0.67 9.59
C LEU A 101 -0.19 -0.07 8.81
N VAL A 102 -1.12 0.62 9.49
CA VAL A 102 -2.33 1.18 8.87
C VAL A 102 -2.09 2.43 8.04
N GLY A 103 -0.95 3.10 8.23
CA GLY A 103 -0.65 4.36 7.56
C GLY A 103 -1.30 5.55 8.27
N SER A 104 -1.17 6.73 7.66
CA SER A 104 -1.76 7.96 8.15
C SER A 104 -2.29 8.78 6.98
N VAL A 105 -3.39 9.50 7.19
CA VAL A 105 -3.92 10.46 6.21
C VAL A 105 -3.15 11.78 6.36
N PRO A 106 -2.60 12.35 5.28
CA PRO A 106 -1.83 13.57 5.35
C PRO A 106 -2.77 14.78 5.41
N LYS A 107 -2.45 15.81 6.20
CA LYS A 107 -3.25 17.06 6.23
C LYS A 107 -3.17 17.85 4.93
N LYS A 108 -2.06 17.70 4.20
CA LYS A 108 -1.79 18.34 2.90
C LYS A 108 -1.02 17.37 2.03
N ILE A 109 -1.24 17.41 0.72
CA ILE A 109 -0.49 16.60 -0.24
C ILE A 109 1.03 16.80 -0.14
N ASN A 110 1.49 18.01 0.22
CA ASN A 110 2.92 18.30 0.37
C ASN A 110 3.58 17.54 1.54
N SER A 111 2.80 17.06 2.52
CA SER A 111 3.30 16.25 3.65
C SER A 111 3.11 14.75 3.43
N ALA A 112 2.54 14.35 2.31
CA ALA A 112 2.26 12.96 1.98
C ALA A 112 3.56 12.24 1.58
N GLY A 113 3.81 11.08 2.20
CA GLY A 113 4.83 10.14 1.71
C GLY A 113 4.43 9.52 0.37
N THR A 114 5.25 8.64 -0.20
CA THR A 114 4.95 8.03 -1.51
C THR A 114 3.87 6.95 -1.47
N TYR A 115 3.44 6.51 -0.29
CA TYR A 115 2.49 5.40 -0.10
C TYR A 115 2.83 4.11 -0.89
N LYS A 116 4.11 3.89 -1.20
CA LYS A 116 4.58 2.78 -2.06
C LYS A 116 3.95 1.43 -1.74
N ARG A 117 3.81 1.05 -0.46
CA ARG A 117 3.20 -0.22 -0.05
C ARG A 117 1.73 -0.34 -0.47
N TYR A 118 0.97 0.74 -0.36
CA TYR A 118 -0.42 0.77 -0.78
C TYR A 118 -0.56 0.86 -2.29
N LEU A 119 0.26 1.67 -2.95
CA LEU A 119 0.24 1.75 -4.42
C LEU A 119 0.65 0.43 -5.08
N MET A 120 1.59 -0.32 -4.49
CA MET A 120 1.90 -1.69 -4.92
C MET A 120 0.72 -2.65 -4.73
N PHE A 121 0.04 -2.56 -3.59
CA PHE A 121 -1.16 -3.37 -3.34
C PHE A 121 -2.23 -3.07 -4.39
N LEU A 122 -2.53 -1.80 -4.63
CA LEU A 122 -3.51 -1.38 -5.63
C LEU A 122 -3.13 -1.82 -7.04
N ARG A 123 -1.85 -1.71 -7.42
CA ARG A 123 -1.32 -2.26 -8.67
C ARG A 123 -1.71 -3.74 -8.81
N TRP A 124 -1.37 -4.57 -7.82
CA TRP A 124 -1.67 -6.01 -7.86
C TRP A 124 -3.16 -6.33 -7.86
N MET A 125 -3.98 -5.55 -7.16
CA MET A 125 -5.40 -5.82 -7.07
C MET A 125 -6.16 -5.39 -8.33
N VAL A 126 -5.79 -4.25 -8.93
CA VAL A 126 -6.56 -3.63 -10.01
C VAL A 126 -6.07 -4.05 -11.40
N ARG A 127 -4.76 -4.17 -11.62
CA ARG A 127 -4.25 -4.64 -12.91
C ARG A 127 -4.34 -6.15 -13.00
N SER A 128 -4.59 -6.63 -14.21
CA SER A 128 -4.63 -8.05 -14.56
C SER A 128 -3.66 -8.30 -15.70
N ASP A 129 -2.57 -9.01 -15.41
CA ASP A 129 -1.54 -9.44 -16.36
C ASP A 129 -0.78 -10.66 -15.79
N GLU A 130 0.37 -11.02 -16.35
CA GLU A 130 1.18 -12.16 -15.90
C GLU A 130 1.82 -11.96 -14.52
N LEU A 131 1.79 -10.74 -13.97
CA LEU A 131 2.41 -10.35 -12.69
C LEU A 131 1.37 -9.95 -11.63
N ASP A 132 0.28 -9.31 -12.06
CA ASP A 132 -0.73 -8.66 -11.23
C ASP A 132 -2.03 -9.51 -11.16
N LEU A 133 -2.67 -9.56 -9.99
CA LEU A 133 -3.73 -10.54 -9.68
C LEU A 133 -5.09 -10.23 -10.32
N GLY A 134 -5.42 -8.95 -10.56
CA GLY A 134 -6.66 -8.54 -11.22
C GLY A 134 -7.95 -8.87 -10.46
N LEU A 135 -7.92 -8.81 -9.13
CA LEU A 135 -9.05 -9.17 -8.27
C LEU A 135 -10.08 -8.05 -8.10
N TRP A 136 -9.74 -6.80 -8.41
CA TRP A 136 -10.62 -5.64 -8.33
C TRP A 136 -11.02 -5.22 -9.74
N SER A 137 -12.31 -4.90 -9.90
CA SER A 137 -12.95 -4.57 -11.17
C SER A 137 -13.61 -3.18 -11.17
N LYS A 138 -13.76 -2.54 -10.00
CA LYS A 138 -14.43 -1.25 -9.84
C LYS A 138 -13.51 -0.04 -9.98
N ILE A 139 -12.20 -0.27 -9.93
CA ILE A 139 -11.16 0.78 -10.05
C ILE A 139 -10.52 0.63 -11.43
N ASP A 140 -10.36 1.74 -12.15
CA ASP A 140 -9.69 1.72 -13.44
C ASP A 140 -8.16 1.81 -13.28
N LYS A 141 -7.43 0.98 -14.01
CA LYS A 141 -5.97 0.97 -14.02
C LYS A 141 -5.37 2.29 -14.54
N LYS A 142 -6.10 3.05 -15.36
CA LYS A 142 -5.69 4.38 -15.86
C LYS A 142 -5.44 5.40 -14.73
N ASP A 143 -6.09 5.19 -13.57
CA ASP A 143 -6.03 6.11 -12.43
C ASP A 143 -4.98 5.71 -11.39
N LEU A 144 -4.37 4.53 -11.55
CA LEU A 144 -3.34 4.06 -10.64
C LEU A 144 -2.11 4.96 -10.66
N LEU A 145 -1.49 5.07 -9.49
CA LEU A 145 -0.29 5.87 -9.28
C LEU A 145 0.95 4.97 -9.14
N MET A 146 2.07 5.47 -9.65
CA MET A 146 3.34 4.75 -9.64
C MET A 146 3.78 4.38 -8.21
N PRO A 147 4.01 3.09 -7.89
CA PRO A 147 4.47 2.66 -6.57
C PRO A 147 5.96 2.95 -6.36
N LEU A 148 6.29 4.23 -6.23
CA LEU A 148 7.65 4.74 -6.27
C LEU A 148 8.45 4.35 -5.02
N ASP A 149 9.54 3.60 -5.21
CA ASP A 149 10.59 3.39 -4.23
C ASP A 149 11.84 4.26 -4.50
N THR A 150 12.81 4.23 -3.57
CA THR A 150 14.00 5.09 -3.65
C THR A 150 14.96 4.74 -4.78
N HIS A 151 14.97 3.48 -5.25
CA HIS A 151 15.80 3.06 -6.37
C HIS A 151 15.17 3.51 -7.68
N THR A 152 13.88 3.21 -7.84
CA THR A 152 13.07 3.61 -9.00
C THR A 152 13.02 5.12 -9.13
N PHE A 153 12.90 5.86 -8.01
CA PHE A 153 13.03 7.33 -7.99
C PHE A 153 14.33 7.81 -8.64
N LYS A 154 15.48 7.21 -8.28
CA LYS A 154 16.79 7.59 -8.86
C LYS A 154 16.90 7.23 -10.33
N VAL A 155 16.41 6.05 -10.71
CA VAL A 155 16.41 5.60 -12.12
C VAL A 155 15.55 6.53 -12.97
N SER A 156 14.34 6.86 -12.52
CA SER A 156 13.45 7.79 -13.22
C SER A 156 14.06 9.19 -13.37
N GLN A 157 14.83 9.67 -12.38
CA GLN A 157 15.58 10.93 -12.51
C GLN A 157 16.67 10.83 -13.58
N LYS A 158 17.48 9.76 -13.57
CA LYS A 158 18.54 9.54 -14.57
C LYS A 158 17.99 9.42 -15.99
N LEU A 159 16.82 8.82 -16.14
CA LEU A 159 16.11 8.68 -17.41
C LEU A 159 15.38 9.97 -17.85
N GLY A 160 15.38 11.02 -17.03
CA GLY A 160 14.67 12.27 -17.35
C GLY A 160 13.15 12.19 -17.23
N LEU A 161 12.61 11.10 -16.66
CA LEU A 161 11.18 10.89 -16.43
C LEU A 161 10.64 11.65 -15.20
N LEU A 162 11.54 12.16 -14.36
CA LEU A 162 11.21 12.81 -13.10
C LEU A 162 12.23 13.90 -12.80
N LYS A 163 11.77 15.15 -12.63
CA LYS A 163 12.63 16.31 -12.31
C LYS A 163 12.65 16.62 -10.81
N ARG A 164 11.58 16.30 -10.08
CA ARG A 164 11.53 16.54 -8.64
C ARG A 164 12.68 15.87 -7.90
N LYS A 165 13.32 16.63 -7.01
CA LYS A 165 14.47 16.19 -6.20
C LYS A 165 14.09 15.49 -4.89
N THR A 166 12.86 15.73 -4.40
CA THR A 166 12.37 15.16 -3.14
C THR A 166 11.56 13.89 -3.39
N TYR A 167 11.87 12.84 -2.64
CA TYR A 167 11.12 11.58 -2.64
C TYR A 167 9.85 11.71 -1.79
N ASP A 168 8.74 12.11 -2.42
CA ASP A 168 7.43 12.28 -1.77
C ASP A 168 6.29 12.09 -2.78
N MET A 169 5.03 12.30 -2.35
CA MET A 169 3.87 12.10 -3.22
C MET A 169 3.88 12.95 -4.49
N LYS A 170 4.50 14.13 -4.51
CA LYS A 170 4.58 14.90 -5.76
C LYS A 170 5.50 14.24 -6.78
N ALA A 171 6.50 13.48 -6.34
CA ALA A 171 7.35 12.70 -7.25
C ALA A 171 6.55 11.53 -7.86
N VAL A 172 5.69 10.89 -7.07
CA VAL A 172 4.77 9.86 -7.55
C VAL A 172 3.85 10.44 -8.63
N LEU A 173 3.21 11.57 -8.36
CA LEU A 173 2.30 12.22 -9.30
C LEU A 173 3.03 12.67 -10.58
N GLU A 174 4.18 13.33 -10.47
CA GLU A 174 4.97 13.79 -11.63
C GLU A 174 5.44 12.62 -12.52
N LEU A 175 5.94 11.54 -11.90
CA LEU A 175 6.36 10.36 -12.65
C LEU A 175 5.16 9.68 -13.31
N THR A 176 4.05 9.53 -12.59
CA THR A 176 2.82 8.93 -13.16
C THR A 176 2.31 9.75 -14.34
N GLU A 177 2.31 11.07 -14.24
CA GLU A 177 1.89 11.95 -15.34
C GLU A 177 2.81 11.84 -16.56
N THR A 178 4.12 11.73 -16.33
CA THR A 178 5.07 11.48 -17.42
C THR A 178 4.79 10.14 -18.10
N LEU A 179 4.48 9.09 -17.33
CA LEU A 179 4.16 7.77 -17.88
C LEU A 179 2.80 7.71 -18.58
N LYS A 180 1.82 8.52 -18.15
CA LYS A 180 0.55 8.72 -18.88
C LYS A 180 0.78 9.25 -20.30
N GLY A 181 1.84 10.03 -20.52
CA GLY A 181 2.26 10.45 -21.85
C GLY A 181 2.69 9.31 -22.79
N PHE A 182 3.06 8.14 -22.25
CA PHE A 182 3.37 6.95 -23.05
C PHE A 182 2.17 6.02 -23.20
N ASP A 183 1.39 5.83 -22.14
CA ASP A 183 0.12 5.10 -22.19
C ASP A 183 -0.85 5.62 -21.11
N ALA A 184 -1.85 6.38 -21.54
CA ALA A 184 -2.86 6.95 -20.66
C ALA A 184 -3.85 5.90 -20.13
N SER A 185 -4.02 4.77 -20.82
CA SER A 185 -4.92 3.70 -20.39
C SER A 185 -4.31 2.84 -19.29
N ASP A 186 -2.98 2.88 -19.15
CA ASP A 186 -2.28 2.06 -18.19
C ASP A 186 -0.88 2.61 -17.80
N PRO A 187 -0.84 3.75 -17.09
CA PRO A 187 0.40 4.49 -16.89
C PRO A 187 1.42 3.78 -16.00
N ILE A 188 1.01 2.81 -15.20
CA ILE A 188 1.92 2.14 -14.25
C ILE A 188 2.47 0.80 -14.77
N LYS A 189 2.18 0.41 -16.02
CA LYS A 189 2.72 -0.84 -16.61
C LYS A 189 4.23 -0.88 -16.68
N TYR A 190 4.86 0.29 -16.65
CA TYR A 190 6.31 0.45 -16.70
C TYR A 190 7.00 0.22 -15.35
N ASP A 191 6.25 0.05 -14.25
CA ASP A 191 6.80 -0.08 -12.90
C ASP A 191 7.81 -1.23 -12.79
N PHE A 192 7.42 -2.42 -13.26
CA PHE A 192 8.30 -3.59 -13.20
C PHE A 192 9.60 -3.39 -13.99
N ALA A 193 9.54 -2.81 -15.18
CA ALA A 193 10.71 -2.55 -16.00
C ALA A 193 11.65 -1.52 -15.35
N LEU A 194 11.11 -0.39 -14.86
CA LEU A 194 11.89 0.64 -14.17
C LEU A 194 12.55 0.09 -12.90
N TYR A 195 11.82 -0.72 -12.15
CA TYR A 195 12.35 -1.41 -10.97
C TYR A 195 13.51 -2.35 -11.33
N ARG A 196 13.37 -3.19 -12.39
CA ARG A 196 14.43 -4.12 -12.81
C ARG A 196 15.69 -3.40 -13.29
N LEU A 197 15.55 -2.32 -14.06
CA LEU A 197 16.69 -1.48 -14.46
C LEU A 197 17.48 -0.96 -13.24
N GLY A 198 16.78 -0.57 -12.18
CA GLY A 198 17.40 -0.12 -10.93
C GLY A 198 18.07 -1.22 -10.12
N GLN A 199 17.48 -2.43 -10.08
CA GLN A 199 18.06 -3.58 -9.37
C GLN A 199 19.30 -4.13 -10.07
N GLU A 200 19.27 -4.22 -11.39
CA GLU A 200 20.37 -4.75 -12.20
C GLU A 200 21.50 -3.73 -12.39
N LYS A 201 21.33 -2.51 -11.87
CA LYS A 201 22.30 -1.39 -11.97
C LYS A 201 22.71 -1.10 -13.42
N ILE A 202 21.77 -1.29 -14.34
CA ILE A 202 21.96 -1.00 -15.77
C ILE A 202 22.13 0.52 -15.96
N ILE A 203 21.56 1.33 -15.05
CA ILE A 203 21.56 2.80 -15.10
C ILE A 203 22.02 3.43 -13.78
#